data_AF-A0A2N9FHF3-F1
#
_entry.id   AF-A0A2N9FHF3-F1
#
_cell.length_a   1.000
_cell.length_b   1.000
_cell.length_c   1.000
_cell.angle_alpha   90.00
_cell.angle_beta   90.00
_cell.angle_gamma   90.00
#
_symmetry.space_group_name_H-M   'P 1'
#
loop_
_entity.id
_entity.type
_entity.pdbx_description
1 polymer ?
#
loop_
_entity_poly.entity_id
_entity_poly.type
_entity_poly.pdbx_seq_one_letter_code
_entity_poly.pdbx_strand_id
1 'polypeptide(L)'
;MSDTALTVLDGTQLRALDLTVVAQDDVALMTGAKLLELAESRISSALFGVSLPQTLKSSALKRIHLDDNDVVSSDQVSLKLKDYLIAIADQLSDDPLVISILDGNILRLFLDDEDDFAMIAENLFIDLDTEDKGKISKSEIRNALVHMGVEMGVPSFSEFPLLNDILRKHGAEGEEELGQAQFAQLLQPVLQDLAEALAEKPVVIIQNIKVINGSKLKKLLGDEKELNKIVERIWEEKNSGKNVLSSVELIRDFLETNGTELGLPASEANEAVVLVYDAVFADVKDGAVEVEKDELGNLVKEILNNFIELLEANPVYHDANH
;
A
#
# COMPACT_ATOMS: atom_id res chain seq x y z
N MET A 1 -8.19 10.98 -12.36
CA MET A 1 -7.40 10.55 -11.20
C MET A 1 -7.26 11.76 -10.31
N SER A 2 -8.18 11.97 -9.37
CA SER A 2 -7.92 12.88 -8.25
C SER A 2 -6.81 12.25 -7.44
N ASP A 3 -5.69 12.96 -7.27
CA ASP A 3 -4.59 12.52 -6.42
C ASP A 3 -5.08 12.49 -4.96
N THR A 4 -5.75 11.40 -4.59
CA THR A 4 -5.88 11.04 -3.18
C THR A 4 -4.45 10.96 -2.65
N ALA A 5 -4.13 11.69 -1.58
CA ALA A 5 -2.78 11.72 -1.03
C ALA A 5 -2.43 10.35 -0.42
N LEU A 6 -2.02 9.42 -1.27
CA LEU A 6 -1.56 8.09 -0.89
C LEU A 6 -0.18 8.23 -0.23
N THR A 7 -0.02 7.58 0.91
CA THR A 7 1.27 7.51 1.61
C THR A 7 1.76 6.07 1.62
N VAL A 8 3.02 5.87 1.24
CA VAL A 8 3.67 4.55 1.28
C VAL A 8 4.42 4.39 2.60
N LEU A 9 4.16 3.28 3.29
CA LEU A 9 4.80 2.87 4.52
C LEU A 9 5.77 1.71 4.22
N ASP A 10 7.04 2.05 4.03
CA ASP A 10 8.14 1.14 3.70
C ASP A 10 8.99 0.71 4.92
N GLY A 11 8.57 1.13 6.11
CA GLY A 11 9.26 0.85 7.37
C GLY A 11 10.44 1.79 7.68
N THR A 12 10.73 2.79 6.83
CA THR A 12 11.79 3.77 7.09
C THR A 12 11.52 4.55 8.39
N GLN A 13 10.26 4.88 8.69
CA GLN A 13 9.88 5.57 9.93
C GLN A 13 10.25 4.73 11.16
N LEU A 14 10.10 3.41 11.08
CA LEU A 14 10.39 2.49 12.19
C LEU A 14 11.88 2.38 12.48
N ARG A 15 12.73 2.45 11.44
CA ARG A 15 14.19 2.41 11.59
C ARG A 15 14.75 3.65 12.28
N ALA A 16 14.04 4.78 12.16
CA ALA A 16 14.41 6.05 12.78
C ALA A 16 13.90 6.21 14.22
N LEU A 17 13.08 5.28 14.74
CA LEU A 17 12.51 5.39 16.08
C LEU A 17 13.57 5.27 17.17
N ASP A 18 13.59 6.27 18.05
CA ASP A 18 14.38 6.20 19.29
C ASP A 18 13.64 5.34 20.34
N LEU A 19 14.31 4.29 20.78
CA LEU A 19 13.77 3.30 21.73
C LEU A 19 14.18 3.55 23.18
N THR A 20 14.91 4.64 23.45
CA THR A 20 15.46 4.95 24.79
C THR A 20 14.41 5.19 25.88
N VAL A 21 13.15 5.38 25.53
CA VAL A 21 12.05 5.70 26.47
C VAL A 21 11.35 4.46 26.99
N VAL A 22 12.04 3.54 27.68
CA VAL A 22 11.35 2.60 28.58
C VAL A 22 11.63 3.09 30.00
N ALA A 23 10.59 3.56 30.70
CA ALA A 23 10.74 4.05 32.07
C ALA A 23 11.30 2.92 32.95
N GLN A 24 12.31 3.22 33.77
CA GLN A 24 13.03 2.21 34.57
C GLN A 24 12.12 1.41 35.51
N ASP A 25 10.97 1.96 35.91
CA ASP A 25 9.98 1.30 36.77
C ASP A 25 9.14 0.23 36.04
N ASP A 26 9.02 0.28 34.71
CA ASP A 26 8.24 -0.69 33.91
C ASP A 26 9.02 -1.98 33.59
N VAL A 27 10.34 -1.97 33.76
CA VAL A 27 11.22 -3.04 33.27
C VAL A 27 11.31 -4.24 34.21
N ALA A 28 11.00 -4.06 35.50
CA ALA A 28 11.19 -5.08 36.53
C ALA A 28 10.24 -6.30 36.39
N LEU A 29 9.14 -6.18 35.64
CA LEU A 29 8.14 -7.24 35.40
C LEU A 29 7.63 -7.22 33.93
N MET A 30 8.55 -7.09 32.97
CA MET A 30 8.24 -7.16 31.54
C MET A 30 8.07 -8.61 31.06
N THR A 31 6.86 -8.95 30.64
CA THR A 31 6.55 -10.19 29.92
C THR A 31 6.62 -9.95 28.41
N GLY A 32 6.73 -11.02 27.62
CA GLY A 32 6.65 -10.96 26.16
C GLY A 32 5.42 -10.19 25.68
N ALA A 33 4.24 -10.50 26.23
CA ALA A 33 2.99 -9.81 25.89
C ALA A 33 3.03 -8.28 26.10
N LYS A 34 3.58 -7.81 27.23
CA LYS A 34 3.70 -6.36 27.50
C LYS A 34 4.70 -5.67 26.57
N LEU A 35 5.79 -6.36 26.25
CA LEU A 35 6.78 -5.86 25.30
C LEU A 35 6.16 -5.70 23.91
N LEU A 36 5.34 -6.67 23.49
CA LEU A 36 4.61 -6.62 22.22
C LEU A 36 3.57 -5.51 22.20
N GLU A 37 2.78 -5.34 23.26
CA GLU A 37 1.84 -4.23 23.38
C GLU A 37 2.54 -2.87 23.26
N LEU A 38 3.67 -2.70 23.94
CA LEU A 38 4.50 -1.49 23.83
C LEU A 38 5.04 -1.30 22.40
N ALA A 39 5.50 -2.37 21.77
CA ALA A 39 6.02 -2.33 20.40
C ALA A 39 4.93 -1.95 19.41
N GLU A 40 3.76 -2.57 19.49
CA GLU A 40 2.62 -2.30 18.64
C GLU A 40 2.09 -0.87 18.82
N SER A 41 2.05 -0.37 20.06
CA SER A 41 1.70 1.02 20.34
C SER A 41 2.66 2.00 19.67
N ARG A 42 3.97 1.74 19.74
CA ARG A 42 5.00 2.58 19.08
C ARG A 42 4.91 2.51 17.56
N ILE A 43 4.74 1.32 17.00
CA ILE A 43 4.58 1.14 15.55
C ILE A 43 3.34 1.88 15.08
N SER A 44 2.21 1.68 15.75
CA SER A 44 0.96 2.36 15.42
C SER A 44 1.15 3.87 15.46
N SER A 45 1.76 4.42 16.52
CA SER A 45 2.06 5.86 16.59
C SER A 45 2.98 6.36 15.48
N ALA A 46 3.98 5.57 15.08
CA ALA A 46 4.92 5.93 14.02
C ALA A 46 4.31 5.82 12.62
N LEU A 47 3.26 5.02 12.46
CA LEU A 47 2.56 4.73 11.22
C LEU A 47 1.12 5.26 11.25
N PHE A 48 0.94 6.49 11.74
CA PHE A 48 -0.33 7.23 11.68
C PHE A 48 -1.53 6.54 12.37
N GLY A 49 -1.29 5.79 13.44
CA GLY A 49 -2.33 5.08 14.19
C GLY A 49 -2.81 3.78 13.52
N VAL A 50 -2.18 3.34 12.43
CA VAL A 50 -2.60 2.17 11.67
C VAL A 50 -2.39 0.88 12.47
N SER A 51 -3.36 -0.03 12.39
CA SER A 51 -3.22 -1.39 12.89
C SER A 51 -2.59 -2.27 11.81
N LEU A 52 -1.43 -2.85 12.11
CA LEU A 52 -0.71 -3.69 11.15
C LEU A 52 -1.47 -4.99 10.82
N PRO A 53 -1.36 -5.48 9.58
CA PRO A 53 -1.86 -6.80 9.20
C PRO A 53 -1.26 -7.91 10.08
N GLN A 54 -2.09 -8.91 10.44
CA GLN A 54 -1.66 -10.03 11.29
C GLN A 54 -0.55 -10.88 10.67
N THR A 55 -0.49 -10.95 9.35
CA THR A 55 0.57 -11.62 8.58
C THR A 55 1.94 -10.97 8.83
N LEU A 56 1.98 -9.64 8.90
CA LEU A 56 3.18 -8.84 9.20
C LEU A 56 3.64 -9.08 10.65
N LYS A 57 2.71 -8.97 11.60
CA LYS A 57 2.96 -9.21 13.03
C LYS A 57 3.52 -10.61 13.28
N SER A 58 2.86 -11.63 12.73
CA SER A 58 3.24 -13.03 12.90
C SER A 58 4.61 -13.36 12.31
N SER A 59 4.94 -12.75 11.17
CA SER A 59 6.24 -12.93 10.51
C SER A 59 7.37 -12.30 11.32
N ALA A 60 7.17 -11.09 11.85
CA ALA A 60 8.15 -10.45 12.74
C ALA A 60 8.35 -11.21 14.05
N LEU A 61 7.27 -11.72 14.66
CA LEU A 61 7.35 -12.55 15.88
C LEU A 61 8.21 -13.80 15.69
N LYS A 62 8.04 -14.50 14.57
CA LYS A 62 8.85 -15.68 14.23
C LYS A 62 10.34 -15.37 14.15
N ARG A 63 10.71 -14.17 13.71
CA ARG A 63 12.12 -13.77 13.57
C ARG A 63 12.79 -13.51 14.92
N ILE A 64 12.05 -12.98 15.88
CA ILE A 64 12.58 -12.61 17.20
C ILE A 64 12.47 -13.72 18.27
N HIS A 65 11.83 -14.85 17.96
CA HIS A 65 11.64 -15.99 18.86
C HIS A 65 11.14 -15.56 20.25
N LEU A 66 10.05 -14.79 20.27
CA LEU A 66 9.43 -14.31 21.51
C LEU A 66 8.08 -15.00 21.71
N ASP A 67 7.90 -15.65 22.85
CA ASP A 67 6.60 -16.16 23.33
C ASP A 67 5.96 -15.17 24.30
N ASP A 68 4.63 -15.17 24.38
CA ASP A 68 3.87 -14.31 25.30
C ASP A 68 4.25 -14.53 26.77
N ASN A 69 4.64 -15.78 27.11
CA ASN A 69 5.00 -16.17 28.47
C ASN A 69 6.48 -15.95 28.81
N ASP A 70 7.29 -15.49 27.87
CA ASP A 70 8.70 -15.23 28.12
C ASP A 70 8.86 -14.10 29.15
N VAL A 71 9.60 -14.38 30.21
CA VAL A 71 10.10 -13.32 31.11
C VAL A 71 11.31 -12.70 30.43
N VAL A 72 11.18 -11.43 30.04
CA VAL A 72 12.25 -10.70 29.36
C VAL A 72 13.07 -9.99 30.43
N SER A 73 14.36 -10.30 30.51
CA SER A 73 15.25 -9.61 31.44
C SER A 73 15.44 -8.16 31.02
N SER A 74 15.68 -7.29 32.01
CA SER A 74 15.77 -5.84 31.82
C SER A 74 16.76 -5.41 30.73
N ASP A 75 17.87 -6.13 30.61
CA ASP A 75 18.91 -5.91 29.59
C ASP A 75 18.48 -6.33 28.17
N GLN A 76 17.49 -7.21 28.03
CA GLN A 76 17.02 -7.74 26.75
C GLN A 76 15.79 -7.02 26.21
N VAL A 77 15.07 -6.23 27.03
CA VAL A 77 13.84 -5.54 26.62
C VAL A 77 14.11 -4.60 25.45
N SER A 78 15.11 -3.72 25.54
CA SER A 78 15.43 -2.78 24.47
C SER A 78 15.92 -3.48 23.20
N LEU A 79 16.66 -4.58 23.34
CA LEU A 79 17.15 -5.38 22.22
C LEU A 79 15.99 -6.07 21.49
N LYS A 80 15.15 -6.81 22.21
CA LYS A 80 13.99 -7.50 21.61
C LYS A 80 12.99 -6.54 20.98
N LEU A 81 12.76 -5.38 21.61
CA LEU A 81 11.92 -4.32 21.02
C LEU A 81 12.51 -3.82 19.70
N LYS A 82 13.82 -3.55 19.68
CA LYS A 82 14.51 -3.11 18.46
C LYS A 82 14.48 -4.18 17.37
N ASP A 83 14.73 -5.42 17.72
CA ASP A 83 14.71 -6.54 16.78
C ASP A 83 13.31 -6.73 16.17
N TYR A 84 12.25 -6.54 16.97
CA TYR A 84 10.88 -6.57 16.47
C TYR A 84 10.59 -5.44 15.47
N LEU A 85 10.97 -4.20 15.81
CA LEU A 85 10.80 -3.06 14.91
C LEU A 85 11.58 -3.24 13.60
N ILE A 86 12.82 -3.74 13.67
CA ILE A 86 13.64 -4.05 12.50
C ILE A 86 12.97 -5.15 11.66
N ALA A 87 12.44 -6.21 12.29
CA ALA A 87 11.77 -7.28 11.57
C ALA A 87 10.53 -6.78 10.81
N ILE A 88 9.73 -5.90 11.43
CA ILE A 88 8.59 -5.25 10.78
C ILE A 88 9.08 -4.34 9.64
N ALA A 89 10.10 -3.50 9.89
CA ALA A 89 10.64 -2.59 8.89
C ALA A 89 11.26 -3.32 7.69
N ASP A 90 11.91 -4.46 7.91
CA ASP A 90 12.46 -5.31 6.86
C ASP A 90 11.37 -5.92 5.99
N GLN A 91 10.21 -6.22 6.56
CA GLN A 91 9.08 -6.75 5.84
C GLN A 91 8.32 -5.65 5.08
N LEU A 92 8.11 -4.48 5.69
CA LEU A 92 7.53 -3.31 5.01
C LEU A 92 8.43 -2.80 3.88
N SER A 93 9.74 -3.00 3.97
CA SER A 93 10.64 -2.67 2.87
C SER A 93 10.38 -3.55 1.64
N ASP A 94 10.02 -4.82 1.84
CA ASP A 94 9.75 -5.79 0.77
C ASP A 94 8.32 -5.70 0.24
N ASP A 95 7.39 -5.41 1.13
CA ASP A 95 5.95 -5.36 0.88
C ASP A 95 5.37 -4.13 1.59
N PRO A 96 5.58 -2.93 1.04
CA PRO A 96 5.11 -1.69 1.64
C PRO A 96 3.58 -1.65 1.74
N LEU A 97 3.08 -0.96 2.76
CA LEU A 97 1.65 -0.66 2.86
C LEU A 97 1.35 0.69 2.23
N VAL A 98 0.26 0.78 1.48
CA VAL A 98 -0.25 2.07 1.00
C VAL A 98 -1.42 2.47 1.90
N ILE A 99 -1.43 3.72 2.36
CA ILE A 99 -2.50 4.26 3.20
C ILE A 99 -3.10 5.52 2.58
N SER A 100 -4.38 5.73 2.82
CA SER A 100 -5.06 7.02 2.58
C SER A 100 -5.32 7.69 3.91
N ILE A 101 -4.97 8.97 4.01
CA ILE A 101 -5.24 9.79 5.20
C ILE A 101 -6.39 10.74 4.86
N LEU A 102 -7.53 10.52 5.51
CA LEU A 102 -8.73 11.32 5.34
C LEU A 102 -8.78 12.37 6.46
N ASP A 103 -8.31 13.56 6.15
CA ASP A 103 -8.20 14.72 7.07
C ASP A 103 -9.10 15.90 6.65
N GLY A 104 -10.00 15.66 5.70
CA GLY A 104 -10.92 16.65 5.16
C GLY A 104 -10.28 17.64 4.17
N ASN A 105 -9.00 17.54 3.82
CA ASN A 105 -8.38 18.43 2.83
C ASN A 105 -8.98 18.24 1.43
N ILE A 106 -9.21 17.00 1.00
CA ILE A 106 -9.83 16.70 -0.30
C ILE A 106 -11.23 17.33 -0.40
N LEU A 107 -12.04 17.19 0.66
CA LEU A 107 -13.37 17.78 0.72
C LEU A 107 -13.33 19.31 0.68
N ARG A 108 -12.36 19.93 1.36
CA ARG A 108 -12.16 21.39 1.31
C ARG A 108 -11.78 21.86 -0.07
N LEU A 109 -10.91 21.14 -0.79
CA LEU A 109 -10.57 21.47 -2.18
C LEU A 109 -11.82 21.54 -3.06
N PHE A 110 -12.75 20.60 -2.93
CA PHE A 110 -14.00 20.63 -3.67
C PHE A 110 -14.94 21.76 -3.25
N LEU A 111 -14.93 22.15 -1.97
CA LEU A 111 -15.80 23.20 -1.44
C LEU A 111 -15.25 24.62 -1.65
N ASP A 112 -13.94 24.76 -1.86
CA ASP A 112 -13.27 26.04 -2.06
C ASP A 112 -13.56 26.65 -3.45
N ASP A 113 -13.90 25.82 -4.45
CA ASP A 113 -14.32 26.24 -5.79
C ASP A 113 -15.80 25.87 -6.04
N GLU A 114 -16.63 26.89 -6.28
CA GLU A 114 -18.08 26.71 -6.50
C GLU A 114 -18.39 25.88 -7.75
N ASP A 115 -17.58 26.00 -8.80
CA ASP A 115 -17.78 25.26 -10.05
C ASP A 115 -17.42 23.77 -9.87
N ASP A 116 -16.35 23.47 -9.12
CA ASP A 116 -15.97 22.09 -8.79
C ASP A 116 -17.03 21.41 -7.91
N PHE A 117 -17.51 22.11 -6.87
CA PHE A 117 -18.60 21.60 -6.04
C PHE A 117 -19.87 21.35 -6.86
N ALA A 118 -20.27 22.32 -7.71
CA ALA A 118 -21.47 22.22 -8.52
C ALA A 118 -21.40 21.01 -9.47
N MET A 119 -20.25 20.78 -10.10
CA MET A 119 -20.01 19.63 -10.96
C MET A 119 -20.13 18.30 -10.20
N ILE A 120 -19.55 18.19 -9.01
CA ILE A 120 -19.64 16.98 -8.19
C ILE A 120 -21.09 16.73 -7.75
N ALA A 121 -21.77 17.75 -7.25
CA ALA A 121 -23.15 17.63 -6.80
C ALA A 121 -24.10 17.25 -7.95
N GLU A 122 -23.88 17.80 -9.14
CA GLU A 122 -24.63 17.43 -10.35
C GLU A 122 -24.39 15.97 -10.75
N ASN A 123 -23.13 15.54 -10.86
CA ASN A 123 -22.80 14.16 -11.22
C ASN A 123 -23.40 13.15 -10.22
N LEU A 124 -23.26 13.42 -8.92
CA LEU A 124 -23.86 12.58 -7.87
C LEU A 124 -25.39 12.53 -7.98
N PHE A 125 -26.04 13.66 -8.26
CA PHE A 125 -27.49 13.70 -8.43
C PHE A 125 -27.94 12.85 -9.62
N ILE A 126 -27.26 12.98 -10.77
CA ILE A 126 -27.56 12.23 -11.99
C ILE A 126 -27.38 10.73 -11.75
N ASP A 127 -26.31 10.32 -11.07
CA ASP A 127 -26.04 8.90 -10.78
C ASP A 127 -27.08 8.30 -9.82
N LEU A 128 -27.62 9.10 -8.89
CA LEU A 128 -28.61 8.66 -7.90
C LEU A 128 -30.06 8.71 -8.44
N ASP A 129 -30.38 9.63 -9.35
CA ASP A 129 -31.69 9.71 -10.03
C ASP A 129 -31.81 8.67 -11.16
N THR A 130 -31.65 7.40 -10.80
CA THR A 130 -31.63 6.27 -11.74
C THR A 130 -32.92 6.10 -12.56
N GLU A 131 -34.02 6.70 -12.12
CA GLU A 131 -35.32 6.68 -12.80
C GLU A 131 -35.62 7.98 -13.59
N ASP A 132 -34.68 8.94 -13.63
CA ASP A 132 -34.78 10.22 -14.33
C ASP A 132 -36.08 10.98 -13.99
N LYS A 133 -36.41 11.05 -12.69
CA LYS A 133 -37.60 11.74 -12.20
C LYS A 133 -37.39 13.24 -12.05
N GLY A 134 -36.13 13.69 -12.10
CA GLY A 134 -35.68 15.02 -11.72
C GLY A 134 -35.72 15.26 -10.21
N LYS A 135 -35.85 14.20 -9.40
CA LYS A 135 -35.99 14.25 -7.95
C LYS A 135 -35.52 12.98 -7.27
N ILE A 136 -34.86 13.13 -6.12
CA ILE A 136 -34.39 12.03 -5.27
C ILE A 136 -34.76 12.26 -3.80
N SER A 137 -34.85 11.19 -3.00
CA SER A 137 -35.14 11.32 -1.57
C SER A 137 -33.99 12.01 -0.83
N LYS A 138 -34.27 12.79 0.22
CA LYS A 138 -33.26 13.38 1.11
C LYS A 138 -32.28 12.32 1.65
N SER A 139 -32.76 11.11 1.91
CA SER A 139 -31.95 9.98 2.38
C SER A 139 -30.85 9.56 1.40
N GLU A 140 -30.95 9.94 0.12
CA GLU A 140 -29.93 9.69 -0.89
C GLU A 140 -28.63 10.48 -0.67
N ILE A 141 -28.61 11.50 0.20
CA ILE A 141 -27.34 12.13 0.63
C ILE A 141 -26.39 11.10 1.23
N ARG A 142 -26.92 10.09 1.94
CA ARG A 142 -26.12 8.99 2.46
C ARG A 142 -25.45 8.22 1.33
N ASN A 143 -26.20 7.89 0.28
CA ASN A 143 -25.66 7.16 -0.86
C ASN A 143 -24.68 8.04 -1.66
N ALA A 144 -24.93 9.34 -1.78
CA ALA A 144 -23.97 10.28 -2.35
C ALA A 144 -22.61 10.24 -1.65
N LEU A 145 -22.60 10.21 -0.31
CA LEU A 145 -21.37 10.05 0.47
C LEU A 145 -20.69 8.69 0.25
N VAL A 146 -21.47 7.61 0.10
CA VAL A 146 -20.93 6.29 -0.27
C VAL A 146 -20.31 6.31 -1.68
N HIS A 147 -20.98 6.95 -2.64
CA HIS A 147 -20.52 7.11 -4.01
C HIS A 147 -19.21 7.93 -4.09
N MET A 148 -19.09 8.98 -3.27
CA MET A 148 -17.85 9.74 -3.13
C MET A 148 -16.71 8.86 -2.61
N GLY A 149 -16.95 8.11 -1.53
CA GLY A 149 -15.99 7.14 -0.99
C GLY A 149 -14.61 7.72 -0.65
N VAL A 150 -13.65 6.82 -0.42
CA VAL A 150 -12.30 7.17 0.03
C VAL A 150 -11.55 8.01 -1.00
N GLU A 151 -11.80 7.77 -2.29
CA GLU A 151 -11.18 8.49 -3.42
C GLU A 151 -11.55 9.99 -3.44
N MET A 152 -12.71 10.34 -2.88
CA MET A 152 -13.17 11.73 -2.76
C MET A 152 -13.10 12.23 -1.30
N GLY A 153 -12.36 11.55 -0.44
CA GLY A 153 -12.11 12.00 0.93
C GLY A 153 -13.17 11.57 1.97
N VAL A 154 -14.12 10.71 1.60
CA VAL A 154 -15.22 10.27 2.47
C VAL A 154 -14.94 8.88 3.06
N PRO A 155 -14.81 8.73 4.40
CA PRO A 155 -14.64 7.43 5.04
C PRO A 155 -15.91 6.58 4.98
N SER A 156 -15.78 5.27 5.16
CA SER A 156 -16.95 4.42 5.36
C SER A 156 -17.66 4.73 6.69
N PHE A 157 -18.96 4.48 6.76
CA PHE A 157 -19.76 4.66 7.98
C PHE A 157 -19.28 3.79 9.16
N SER A 158 -18.65 2.65 8.88
CA SER A 158 -18.05 1.78 9.90
C SER A 158 -16.78 2.36 10.49
N GLU A 159 -15.95 3.00 9.66
CA GLU A 159 -14.67 3.59 10.09
C GLU A 159 -14.88 4.96 10.75
N PHE A 160 -15.93 5.68 10.34
CA PHE A 160 -16.25 7.00 10.88
C PHE A 160 -17.72 7.14 11.28
N PRO A 161 -18.12 6.58 12.44
CA PRO A 161 -19.52 6.63 12.90
C PRO A 161 -20.10 8.04 13.08
N LEU A 162 -19.25 9.06 13.29
CA LEU A 162 -19.63 10.48 13.38
C LEU A 162 -20.37 10.97 12.12
N LEU A 163 -20.17 10.32 10.97
CA LEU A 163 -20.88 10.63 9.74
C LEU A 163 -22.41 10.55 9.90
N ASN A 164 -22.91 9.60 10.71
CA ASN A 164 -24.35 9.49 10.98
C ASN A 164 -24.87 10.69 11.80
N ASP A 165 -24.06 11.21 12.71
CA ASP A 165 -24.43 12.37 13.52
C ASP A 165 -24.48 13.66 12.68
N ILE A 166 -23.57 13.78 11.70
CA ILE A 166 -23.57 14.87 10.71
C ILE A 166 -24.83 14.81 9.83
N LEU A 167 -25.18 13.64 9.29
CA LEU A 167 -26.39 13.49 8.48
C LEU A 167 -27.65 13.87 9.27
N ARG A 168 -27.74 13.43 10.53
CA ARG A 168 -28.85 13.75 11.42
C ARG A 168 -28.91 15.24 11.76
N LYS A 169 -27.75 15.90 11.96
CA LYS A 169 -27.65 17.35 12.21
C LYS A 169 -28.28 18.16 11.07
N HIS A 170 -28.09 17.72 9.82
CA HIS A 170 -28.64 18.39 8.63
C HIS A 170 -30.01 17.88 8.18
N GLY A 171 -30.60 16.90 8.88
CA GLY A 171 -31.89 16.34 8.50
C GLY A 171 -31.85 15.57 7.17
N ALA A 172 -30.71 14.99 6.83
CA ALA A 172 -30.48 14.24 5.59
C ALA A 172 -31.01 12.80 5.63
N GLU A 173 -31.80 12.43 6.65
CA GLU A 173 -32.41 11.10 6.81
C GLU A 173 -33.91 11.09 6.47
N GLY A 174 -34.45 12.19 5.93
CA GLY A 174 -35.86 12.31 5.57
C GLY A 174 -36.24 11.62 4.26
N GLU A 175 -37.54 11.45 4.05
CA GLU A 175 -38.12 10.90 2.80
C GLU A 175 -38.62 11.99 1.83
N GLU A 176 -38.38 13.25 2.15
CA GLU A 176 -38.79 14.36 1.29
C GLU A 176 -37.96 14.36 0.00
N GLU A 177 -38.62 14.57 -1.14
CA GLU A 177 -37.95 14.65 -2.43
C GLU A 177 -37.25 15.99 -2.62
N LEU A 178 -36.02 15.95 -3.14
CA LEU A 178 -35.19 17.09 -3.52
C LEU A 178 -35.01 17.11 -5.03
N GLY A 179 -35.15 18.28 -5.64
CA GLY A 179 -34.55 18.53 -6.96
C GLY A 179 -33.04 18.80 -6.84
N GLN A 180 -32.32 18.78 -7.97
CA GLN A 180 -30.86 18.94 -8.04
C GLN A 180 -30.30 20.10 -7.21
N ALA A 181 -30.88 21.31 -7.34
CA ALA A 181 -30.41 22.48 -6.59
C ALA A 181 -30.60 22.32 -5.07
N GLN A 182 -31.69 21.66 -4.64
CA GLN A 182 -31.96 21.42 -3.22
C GLN A 182 -31.06 20.33 -2.65
N PHE A 183 -30.73 19.33 -3.47
CA PHE A 183 -29.74 18.31 -3.14
C PHE A 183 -28.37 18.93 -2.90
N ALA A 184 -27.87 19.77 -3.83
CA ALA A 184 -26.60 20.46 -3.66
C ALA A 184 -26.57 21.36 -2.40
N GLN A 185 -27.65 22.10 -2.15
CA GLN A 185 -27.80 22.94 -0.95
C GLN A 185 -27.77 22.14 0.37
N LEU A 186 -28.23 20.89 0.35
CA LEU A 186 -28.18 20.00 1.52
C LEU A 186 -26.82 19.29 1.64
N LEU A 187 -26.22 18.90 0.52
CA LEU A 187 -24.93 18.21 0.47
C LEU A 187 -23.78 19.11 0.95
N GLN A 188 -23.77 20.38 0.55
CA GLN A 188 -22.68 21.32 0.86
C GLN A 188 -22.38 21.43 2.37
N PRO A 189 -23.36 21.75 3.26
CA PRO A 189 -23.08 21.84 4.69
C PRO A 189 -22.77 20.49 5.35
N VAL A 190 -23.23 19.38 4.77
CA VAL A 190 -22.85 18.02 5.22
C VAL A 190 -21.36 17.76 4.94
N LEU A 191 -20.88 18.09 3.75
CA LEU A 191 -19.46 17.94 3.40
C LEU A 191 -18.56 18.89 4.19
N GLN A 192 -19.03 20.10 4.48
CA GLN A 192 -18.29 21.06 5.31
C GLN A 192 -18.08 20.52 6.73
N ASP A 193 -19.15 20.08 7.40
CA ASP A 193 -19.04 19.49 8.75
C ASP A 193 -18.20 18.21 8.74
N LEU A 194 -18.28 17.41 7.68
CA LEU A 194 -17.43 16.23 7.52
C LEU A 194 -15.96 16.61 7.42
N ALA A 195 -15.63 17.62 6.62
CA ALA A 195 -14.25 18.10 6.49
C ALA A 195 -13.70 18.62 7.81
N GLU A 196 -14.50 19.36 8.59
CA GLU A 196 -14.13 19.83 9.93
C GLU A 196 -13.92 18.66 10.91
N ALA A 197 -14.84 17.69 10.92
CA ALA A 197 -14.74 16.51 11.78
C ALA A 197 -13.51 15.65 11.45
N LEU A 198 -13.16 15.51 10.16
CA LEU A 198 -11.94 14.81 9.73
C LEU A 198 -10.68 15.59 10.04
N ALA A 199 -10.71 16.92 10.02
CA ALA A 199 -9.58 17.74 10.42
C ALA A 199 -9.26 17.58 11.92
N GLU A 200 -10.29 17.40 12.76
CA GLU A 200 -10.12 17.10 14.20
C GLU A 200 -9.71 15.65 14.46
N LYS A 201 -10.31 14.71 13.72
CA LYS A 201 -10.08 13.28 13.88
C LYS A 201 -9.88 12.60 12.52
N PRO A 202 -8.65 12.65 11.98
CA PRO A 202 -8.35 12.01 10.71
C PRO A 202 -8.59 10.50 10.76
N VAL A 203 -9.02 9.94 9.63
CA VAL A 203 -9.19 8.50 9.44
C VAL A 203 -8.08 8.00 8.52
N VAL A 204 -7.40 6.93 8.93
CA VAL A 204 -6.34 6.32 8.12
C VAL A 204 -6.78 4.94 7.68
N ILE A 205 -6.74 4.70 6.38
CA ILE A 205 -7.24 3.48 5.74
C ILE A 205 -6.09 2.82 4.98
N ILE A 206 -5.85 1.53 5.23
CA ILE A 206 -4.91 0.74 4.42
C ILE A 206 -5.60 0.43 3.08
N GLN A 207 -4.95 0.83 2.00
CA GLN A 207 -5.38 0.51 0.64
C GLN A 207 -4.88 -0.87 0.23
N ASN A 208 -5.68 -1.57 -0.56
CA ASN A 208 -5.31 -2.87 -1.13
C ASN A 208 -4.42 -2.69 -2.38
N ILE A 209 -3.36 -1.90 -2.25
CA ILE A 209 -2.44 -1.56 -3.33
C ILE A 209 -1.10 -2.22 -3.03
N LYS A 210 -0.65 -3.06 -3.96
CA LYS A 210 0.68 -3.68 -3.92
C LYS A 210 1.71 -2.75 -4.54
N VAL A 211 2.82 -2.55 -3.84
CA VAL A 211 3.95 -1.73 -4.30
C VAL A 211 5.11 -2.63 -4.70
N ILE A 212 5.58 -2.48 -5.93
CA ILE A 212 6.73 -3.20 -6.46
C ILE A 212 7.86 -2.19 -6.70
N ASN A 213 8.84 -2.20 -5.80
CA ASN A 213 9.90 -1.20 -5.69
C ASN A 213 11.33 -1.78 -5.85
N GLY A 214 11.47 -3.03 -6.28
CA GLY A 214 12.77 -3.69 -6.47
C GLY A 214 13.47 -4.20 -5.20
N SER A 215 12.94 -3.94 -4.00
CA SER A 215 13.51 -4.41 -2.71
C SER A 215 13.75 -5.93 -2.65
N LYS A 216 12.79 -6.73 -3.10
CA LYS A 216 12.89 -8.20 -3.14
C LYS A 216 14.00 -8.68 -4.09
N LEU A 217 14.15 -8.02 -5.24
CA LEU A 217 15.24 -8.28 -6.17
C LEU A 217 16.60 -7.93 -5.56
N LYS A 218 16.68 -6.80 -4.84
CA LYS A 218 17.88 -6.41 -4.11
C LYS A 218 18.29 -7.43 -3.07
N LYS A 219 17.32 -8.00 -2.34
CA LYS A 219 17.57 -9.11 -1.40
C LYS A 219 18.01 -10.39 -2.13
N LEU A 220 17.36 -10.74 -3.25
CA LEU A 220 17.75 -11.87 -4.09
C LEU A 220 19.20 -11.75 -4.59
N LEU A 221 19.60 -10.58 -5.09
CA LEU A 221 20.98 -10.34 -5.53
C LEU A 221 21.99 -10.36 -4.38
N GLY A 222 21.55 -10.03 -3.17
CA GLY A 222 22.36 -10.15 -1.95
C GLY A 222 22.52 -11.59 -1.43
N ASP A 223 21.69 -12.53 -1.89
CA ASP A 223 21.77 -13.95 -1.53
C ASP A 223 22.29 -14.79 -2.70
N GLU A 224 23.61 -15.03 -2.70
CA GLU A 224 24.29 -15.80 -3.75
C GLU A 224 23.71 -17.21 -3.93
N LYS A 225 23.19 -17.84 -2.87
CA LYS A 225 22.61 -19.19 -2.97
C LYS A 225 21.29 -19.18 -3.71
N GLU A 226 20.39 -18.26 -3.37
CA GLU A 226 19.11 -18.13 -4.06
C GLU A 226 19.31 -17.68 -5.50
N LEU A 227 20.19 -16.72 -5.74
CA LEU A 227 20.53 -16.28 -7.10
C LEU A 227 21.07 -17.42 -7.97
N ASN A 228 21.98 -18.24 -7.43
CA ASN A 228 22.53 -19.39 -8.17
C ASN A 228 21.44 -20.42 -8.53
N LYS A 229 20.44 -20.63 -7.66
CA LYS A 229 19.29 -21.48 -7.99
C LYS A 229 18.47 -20.92 -9.16
N ILE A 230 18.28 -19.60 -9.22
CA ILE A 230 17.59 -18.97 -10.35
C ILE A 230 18.39 -19.16 -11.65
N VAL A 231 19.70 -18.93 -11.62
CA VAL A 231 20.58 -19.17 -12.77
C VAL A 231 20.55 -20.64 -13.20
N GLU A 232 20.50 -21.58 -12.24
CA GLU A 232 20.35 -23.01 -12.53
C GLU A 232 19.05 -23.35 -13.22
N ARG A 233 17.92 -22.80 -12.77
CA ARG A 233 16.62 -22.99 -13.43
C ARG A 233 16.63 -22.50 -14.88
N ILE A 234 17.14 -21.29 -15.12
CA ILE A 234 17.26 -20.73 -16.48
C ILE A 234 18.19 -21.61 -17.33
N TRP A 235 19.30 -22.07 -16.76
CA TRP A 235 20.24 -22.96 -17.45
C TRP A 235 19.62 -24.32 -17.81
N GLU A 236 18.81 -24.89 -16.92
CA GLU A 236 18.08 -26.14 -17.18
C GLU A 236 17.03 -25.97 -18.27
N GLU A 237 16.28 -24.86 -18.28
CA GLU A 237 15.31 -24.51 -19.34
C GLU A 237 15.98 -24.40 -20.72
N LYS A 238 17.18 -23.81 -20.77
CA LYS A 238 17.99 -23.76 -22.00
C LYS A 238 18.30 -25.14 -22.56
N ASN A 239 18.65 -26.08 -21.68
CA ASN A 239 19.15 -27.42 -22.06
C ASN A 239 18.03 -28.46 -22.25
N SER A 240 16.83 -28.20 -21.73
CA SER A 240 15.69 -29.12 -21.81
C SER A 240 14.82 -28.93 -23.06
N GLY A 241 14.96 -27.80 -23.76
CA GLY A 241 14.33 -27.53 -25.06
C GLY A 241 15.33 -27.52 -26.22
N LYS A 242 14.85 -27.69 -27.46
CA LYS A 242 15.57 -27.28 -28.68
C LYS A 242 15.52 -25.75 -28.81
N ASN A 243 15.84 -25.02 -27.75
CA ASN A 243 15.65 -23.57 -27.71
C ASN A 243 16.79 -22.88 -28.46
N VAL A 244 16.46 -22.30 -29.62
CA VAL A 244 17.37 -21.48 -30.45
C VAL A 244 17.46 -20.04 -29.91
N LEU A 245 16.77 -19.75 -28.81
CA LEU A 245 16.75 -18.44 -28.17
C LEU A 245 18.16 -18.00 -27.78
N SER A 246 18.43 -16.73 -27.98
CA SER A 246 19.57 -16.06 -27.37
C SER A 246 19.47 -16.11 -25.85
N SER A 247 20.60 -15.93 -25.17
CA SER A 247 20.61 -15.92 -23.70
C SER A 247 19.78 -14.77 -23.11
N VAL A 248 19.59 -13.67 -23.84
CA VAL A 248 18.75 -12.54 -23.42
C VAL A 248 17.27 -12.88 -23.54
N GLU A 249 16.83 -13.44 -24.68
CA GLU A 249 15.43 -13.87 -24.88
C GLU A 249 15.04 -14.94 -23.87
N LEU A 250 15.91 -15.90 -23.59
CA LEU A 250 15.68 -16.92 -22.57
C LEU A 250 15.46 -16.32 -21.18
N ILE A 251 16.28 -15.33 -20.78
CA ILE A 251 16.11 -14.65 -19.49
C ILE A 251 14.81 -13.85 -19.48
N ARG A 252 14.48 -13.16 -20.58
CA ARG A 252 13.22 -12.42 -20.71
C ARG A 252 12.02 -13.33 -20.50
N ASP A 253 11.93 -14.43 -21.26
CA ASP A 253 10.84 -15.41 -21.16
C ASP A 253 10.72 -15.98 -19.75
N PHE A 254 11.86 -16.29 -19.10
CA PHE A 254 11.87 -16.77 -17.73
C PHE A 254 11.32 -15.74 -16.74
N LEU A 255 11.73 -14.47 -16.86
CA LEU A 255 11.29 -13.39 -15.98
C LEU A 255 9.84 -12.99 -16.22
N GLU A 256 9.35 -13.00 -17.47
CA GLU A 256 7.94 -12.78 -17.77
C GLU A 256 7.06 -13.89 -17.16
N THR A 257 7.56 -15.13 -17.16
CA THR A 257 6.83 -16.29 -16.61
C THR A 257 6.89 -16.37 -15.08
N ASN A 258 8.06 -16.13 -14.47
CA ASN A 258 8.32 -16.40 -13.04
C ASN A 258 8.55 -15.12 -12.21
N GLY A 259 8.56 -13.94 -12.83
CA GLY A 259 9.02 -12.71 -12.22
C GLY A 259 8.24 -12.30 -10.98
N THR A 260 6.93 -12.58 -10.93
CA THR A 260 6.09 -12.23 -9.78
C THR A 260 6.54 -12.88 -8.47
N GLU A 261 7.08 -14.11 -8.54
CA GLU A 261 7.66 -14.82 -7.40
C GLU A 261 8.96 -14.16 -6.92
N LEU A 262 9.71 -13.56 -7.86
CA LEU A 262 10.96 -12.85 -7.61
C LEU A 262 10.73 -11.40 -7.14
N GLY A 263 9.48 -10.92 -7.19
CA GLY A 263 9.13 -9.54 -6.84
C GLY A 263 9.18 -8.57 -8.02
N LEU A 264 9.11 -9.06 -9.26
CA LEU A 264 8.82 -8.25 -10.45
C LEU A 264 7.30 -8.05 -10.62
N PRO A 265 6.89 -6.97 -11.31
CA PRO A 265 5.52 -6.86 -11.78
C PRO A 265 5.23 -7.92 -12.85
N ALA A 266 3.97 -8.36 -12.94
CA ALA A 266 3.54 -9.26 -14.00
C ALA A 266 3.66 -8.55 -15.35
N SER A 267 4.36 -9.14 -16.32
CA SER A 267 4.81 -8.47 -17.55
C SER A 267 3.69 -7.80 -18.35
N GLU A 268 2.49 -8.39 -18.34
CA GLU A 268 1.32 -7.89 -19.08
C GLU A 268 0.30 -7.17 -18.18
N ALA A 269 0.66 -6.78 -16.95
CA ALA A 269 -0.27 -6.15 -16.01
C ALA A 269 -0.84 -4.83 -16.53
N ASN A 270 0.01 -3.98 -17.13
CA ASN A 270 -0.39 -2.74 -17.79
C ASN A 270 0.72 -2.21 -18.70
N GLU A 271 0.43 -1.18 -19.48
CA GLU A 271 1.36 -0.54 -20.42
C GLU A 271 2.63 -0.03 -19.73
N ALA A 272 2.54 0.54 -18.52
CA ALA A 272 3.71 1.03 -17.81
C ALA A 272 4.66 -0.12 -17.43
N VAL A 273 4.13 -1.29 -17.06
CA VAL A 273 4.96 -2.48 -16.78
C VAL A 273 5.63 -3.00 -18.06
N VAL A 274 4.92 -3.06 -19.18
CA VAL A 274 5.50 -3.45 -20.47
C VAL A 274 6.68 -2.54 -20.82
N LEU A 275 6.53 -1.22 -20.63
CA LEU A 275 7.60 -0.26 -20.83
C LEU A 275 8.79 -0.47 -19.90
N VAL A 276 8.58 -0.92 -18.65
CA VAL A 276 9.68 -1.27 -17.74
C VAL A 276 10.46 -2.46 -18.28
N TYR A 277 9.80 -3.53 -18.71
CA TYR A 277 10.49 -4.69 -19.32
C TYR A 277 11.24 -4.26 -20.59
N ASP A 278 10.59 -3.55 -21.50
CA ASP A 278 11.23 -3.11 -22.74
C ASP A 278 12.44 -2.20 -22.48
N ALA A 279 12.35 -1.30 -21.51
CA ALA A 279 13.47 -0.44 -21.12
C ALA A 279 14.66 -1.24 -20.54
N VAL A 280 14.40 -2.21 -19.66
CA VAL A 280 15.47 -3.05 -19.10
C VAL A 280 16.21 -3.82 -20.18
N PHE A 281 15.46 -4.37 -21.15
CA PHE A 281 16.03 -5.25 -22.17
C PHE A 281 16.60 -4.49 -23.39
N ALA A 282 16.23 -3.23 -23.61
CA ALA A 282 16.73 -2.43 -24.73
C ALA A 282 18.24 -2.15 -24.67
N ASP A 283 18.79 -1.97 -23.47
CA ASP A 283 20.20 -1.64 -23.26
C ASP A 283 21.10 -2.87 -23.09
N VAL A 284 20.52 -4.06 -23.05
CA VAL A 284 21.26 -5.32 -22.91
C VAL A 284 21.76 -5.75 -24.28
N LYS A 285 23.06 -6.01 -24.41
CA LYS A 285 23.65 -6.49 -25.67
C LYS A 285 23.00 -7.81 -26.09
N ASP A 286 22.69 -7.95 -27.39
CA ASP A 286 22.20 -9.19 -27.97
C ASP A 286 22.98 -10.40 -27.44
N GLY A 287 22.27 -11.32 -26.79
CA GLY A 287 22.88 -12.47 -26.14
C GLY A 287 23.44 -13.46 -27.15
N ALA A 288 24.56 -14.09 -26.82
CA ALA A 288 25.03 -15.23 -27.59
C ALA A 288 24.08 -16.43 -27.42
N VAL A 289 23.90 -17.20 -28.49
CA VAL A 289 23.13 -18.45 -28.47
C VAL A 289 23.89 -19.49 -27.63
N GLU A 290 25.21 -19.57 -27.78
CA GLU A 290 26.10 -20.35 -26.92
C GLU A 290 26.74 -19.41 -25.88
N VAL A 291 26.51 -19.68 -24.60
CA VAL A 291 27.03 -18.89 -23.48
C VAL A 291 27.40 -19.86 -22.36
N GLU A 292 28.46 -19.59 -21.60
CA GLU A 292 28.80 -20.40 -20.43
C GLU A 292 27.86 -20.07 -19.24
N LYS A 293 27.72 -21.01 -18.29
CA LYS A 293 26.82 -20.81 -17.13
C LYS A 293 27.19 -19.58 -16.30
N ASP A 294 28.48 -19.31 -16.15
CA ASP A 294 28.97 -18.17 -15.38
C ASP A 294 28.66 -16.83 -16.10
N GLU A 295 28.78 -16.82 -17.43
CA GLU A 295 28.40 -15.67 -18.26
C GLU A 295 26.88 -15.43 -18.23
N LEU A 296 26.06 -16.48 -18.28
CA LEU A 296 24.62 -16.38 -18.07
C LEU A 296 24.29 -15.78 -16.69
N GLY A 297 24.98 -16.23 -15.64
CA GLY A 297 24.80 -15.71 -14.29
C GLY A 297 25.13 -14.23 -14.17
N ASN A 298 26.16 -13.75 -14.87
CA ASN A 298 26.48 -12.33 -14.93
C ASN A 298 25.40 -11.53 -15.67
N LEU A 299 24.87 -12.06 -16.77
CA LEU A 299 23.79 -11.42 -17.53
C LEU A 299 22.49 -11.32 -16.71
N VAL A 300 22.13 -12.38 -15.98
CA VAL A 300 20.99 -12.35 -15.04
C VAL A 300 21.18 -11.27 -13.98
N LYS A 301 22.39 -11.17 -13.38
CA LYS A 301 22.70 -10.12 -12.40
C LYS A 301 22.57 -8.71 -12.98
N GLU A 302 23.06 -8.50 -14.20
CA GLU A 302 22.95 -7.20 -14.90
C GLU A 302 21.49 -6.81 -15.11
N ILE A 303 20.68 -7.71 -15.69
CA ILE A 303 19.26 -7.48 -15.94
C ILE A 303 18.49 -7.20 -14.65
N LEU A 304 18.72 -7.98 -13.59
CA LEU A 304 18.04 -7.77 -12.30
C LEU A 304 18.45 -6.45 -11.63
N ASN A 305 19.72 -6.01 -11.78
CA ASN A 305 20.14 -4.68 -11.30
C ASN A 305 19.42 -3.56 -12.06
N ASN A 306 19.28 -3.67 -13.39
CA ASN A 306 18.54 -2.68 -14.18
C ASN A 306 17.07 -2.58 -13.74
N PHE A 307 16.42 -3.73 -13.45
CA PHE A 307 15.09 -3.73 -12.85
C PHE A 307 15.06 -3.01 -11.49
N ILE A 308 16.03 -3.25 -10.62
CA ILE A 308 16.12 -2.57 -9.32
C ILE A 308 16.23 -1.06 -9.51
N GLU A 309 17.14 -0.59 -10.37
CA GLU A 309 17.33 0.85 -10.60
C GLU A 309 16.05 1.52 -11.10
N LEU A 310 15.36 0.90 -12.07
CA LEU A 310 14.10 1.44 -12.60
C LEU A 310 12.95 1.39 -11.57
N LEU A 311 12.82 0.31 -10.80
CA LEU A 311 11.76 0.16 -9.80
C LEU A 311 12.01 0.98 -8.53
N GLU A 312 13.27 1.25 -8.17
CA GLU A 312 13.63 2.19 -7.10
C GLU A 312 13.31 3.63 -7.52
N ALA A 313 13.54 3.99 -8.78
CA ALA A 313 13.23 5.32 -9.31
C ALA A 313 11.72 5.51 -9.57
N ASN A 314 11.05 4.48 -10.07
CA ASN A 314 9.63 4.49 -10.45
C ASN A 314 8.95 3.18 -10.00
N PRO A 315 8.55 3.07 -8.72
CA PRO A 315 7.82 1.90 -8.24
C PRO A 315 6.52 1.66 -9.01
N VAL A 316 6.18 0.40 -9.22
CA VAL A 316 4.91 0.01 -9.84
C VAL A 316 3.86 -0.22 -8.77
N TYR A 317 2.69 0.38 -8.95
CA TYR A 317 1.52 0.23 -8.08
C TYR A 317 0.49 -0.65 -8.77
N HIS A 318 0.00 -1.68 -8.08
CA HIS A 318 -1.03 -2.58 -8.58
C HIS A 318 -2.18 -2.65 -7.57
N ASP A 319 -3.36 -2.20 -7.97
CA ASP A 319 -4.58 -2.35 -7.18
C ASP A 319 -5.00 -3.83 -7.24
N ALA A 320 -5.02 -4.52 -6.10
CA ALA A 320 -5.41 -5.92 -6.06
C ALA A 320 -6.93 -6.12 -6.21
N ASN A 321 -7.70 -5.05 -6.40
CA ASN A 321 -9.12 -5.10 -6.74
C ASN A 321 -9.39 -5.01 -8.26
N HIS A 322 -8.37 -4.82 -9.11
CA HIS A 322 -8.48 -4.74 -10.58
C HIS A 322 -7.37 -5.49 -11.32
#